data_AF-A0A9E5WIR0-F1
#
_entry.id   AF-A0A9E5WIR0-F1
#
_cell.length_a   1.000
_cell.length_b   1.000
_cell.length_c   1.000
_cell.angle_alpha   90.00
_cell.angle_beta   90.00
_cell.angle_gamma   90.00
#
_symmetry.space_group_name_H-M   'P 1'
#
loop_
_entity.id
_entity.type
_entity.pdbx_description
1 polymer ?
#
loop_
_entity_poly.entity_id
_entity_poly.type
_entity_poly.pdbx_seq_one_letter_code
_entity_poly.pdbx_strand_id
1 'polypeptide(L)'
;MSQSFRNIFESDCPAQRERSKFLSRVFGVFSEKIVGIWAEHEHSQYENLGRPTIKSDGNGRGYTLDFTLKDRASSKIYVTEMKCEIEYQNFKYFVLDRSSQLDHHKKPAFDAFLRAAKLMADQEIHVGGKKIDTNGTILIWGAITPEGREQVIEAKGLHDVMSVEEICADLVAWECVRYAELVDQRREWCSRLFTGLLEARTS
;
A
#
# COMPACT_ATOMS: atom_id res chain seq x y z
N MET A 1 11.73 -0.83 15.12
CA MET A 1 10.32 -1.05 14.74
C MET A 1 9.44 -0.35 15.75
N SER A 2 8.56 0.55 15.33
CA SER A 2 7.66 1.18 16.30
C SER A 2 6.62 0.14 16.70
N GLN A 3 6.61 -0.26 17.97
CA GLN A 3 5.54 -1.11 18.50
C GLN A 3 4.17 -0.40 18.37
N SER A 4 4.18 0.91 18.14
CA SER A 4 3.01 1.78 18.03
C SER A 4 2.07 1.43 16.87
N PHE A 5 2.57 1.25 15.64
CA PHE A 5 1.67 1.00 14.50
C PHE A 5 1.00 -0.38 14.60
N ARG A 6 1.75 -1.40 15.02
CA ARG A 6 1.22 -2.74 15.21
C ARG A 6 0.14 -2.80 16.28
N ASN A 7 0.34 -2.09 17.39
CA ASN A 7 -0.59 -2.03 18.53
C ASN A 7 -1.93 -1.36 18.19
N ILE A 8 -2.02 -0.61 17.08
CA ILE A 8 -3.31 -0.10 16.61
C ILE A 8 -4.24 -1.28 16.29
N PHE A 9 -3.72 -2.30 15.62
CA PHE A 9 -4.52 -3.38 15.03
C PHE A 9 -4.48 -4.66 15.86
N GLU A 10 -3.30 -5.06 16.31
CA GLU A 10 -3.11 -6.33 17.02
C GLU A 10 -3.35 -6.15 18.51
N SER A 11 -3.96 -7.17 19.11
CA SER A 11 -4.19 -7.24 20.55
C SER A 11 -3.89 -8.66 21.01
N ASP A 12 -3.15 -8.76 22.11
CA ASP A 12 -2.82 -10.04 22.75
C ASP A 12 -4.04 -10.69 23.43
N CYS A 13 -5.16 -9.96 23.53
CA CYS A 13 -6.40 -10.47 24.13
C CYS A 13 -7.26 -11.18 23.07
N PRO A 14 -7.54 -12.50 23.20
CA PRO A 14 -8.38 -13.22 22.24
C PRO A 14 -9.79 -12.64 22.09
N ALA A 15 -10.34 -12.03 23.15
CA ALA A 15 -11.64 -11.37 23.13
C ALA A 15 -11.66 -10.11 22.22
N GLN A 16 -10.50 -9.59 21.84
CA GLN A 16 -10.37 -8.42 20.94
C GLN A 16 -10.13 -8.80 19.48
N ARG A 17 -10.19 -10.08 19.10
CA ARG A 17 -9.99 -10.51 17.71
C ARG A 17 -10.98 -9.87 16.73
N GLU A 18 -12.21 -9.64 17.17
CA GLU A 18 -13.21 -8.94 16.36
C GLU A 18 -12.81 -7.48 16.10
N ARG A 19 -12.31 -6.78 17.13
CA ARG A 19 -11.76 -5.41 17.00
C ARG A 19 -10.64 -5.37 15.98
N SER A 20 -9.69 -6.30 16.06
CA SER A 20 -8.57 -6.42 15.11
C SER A 20 -9.03 -6.53 13.65
N LYS A 21 -9.99 -7.42 13.38
CA LYS A 21 -10.59 -7.60 12.05
C LYS A 21 -11.31 -6.35 11.58
N PHE A 22 -12.09 -5.74 12.46
CA PHE A 22 -12.83 -4.52 12.17
C PHE A 22 -11.87 -3.39 11.77
N LEU A 23 -10.86 -3.10 12.59
CA LEU A 23 -9.89 -2.03 12.34
C LEU A 23 -9.09 -2.26 11.06
N SER A 24 -8.67 -3.50 10.79
CA SER A 24 -7.91 -3.84 9.59
C SER A 24 -8.74 -3.63 8.32
N ARG A 25 -10.04 -3.97 8.35
CA ARG A 25 -10.96 -3.72 7.23
C ARG A 25 -11.22 -2.24 7.04
N VAL A 26 -11.47 -1.49 8.12
CA VAL A 26 -11.68 -0.04 8.06
C VAL A 26 -10.45 0.65 7.48
N PHE A 27 -9.26 0.30 7.94
CA PHE A 27 -8.01 0.84 7.42
C PHE A 27 -7.81 0.52 5.93
N GLY A 28 -8.11 -0.71 5.52
CA GLY A 28 -8.03 -1.12 4.12
C GLY A 28 -8.91 -0.30 3.16
N VAL A 29 -9.96 0.38 3.66
CA VAL A 29 -10.82 1.25 2.83
C VAL A 29 -10.13 2.54 2.40
N PHE A 30 -9.14 3.02 3.17
CA PHE A 30 -8.54 4.34 2.91
C PHE A 30 -7.00 4.36 2.94
N SER A 31 -6.33 3.23 3.15
CA SER A 31 -4.87 3.14 3.20
C SER A 31 -4.21 3.63 1.91
N GLU A 32 -4.76 3.33 0.74
CA GLU A 32 -4.27 3.88 -0.53
C GLU A 32 -4.37 5.42 -0.61
N LYS A 33 -5.39 6.02 0.01
CA LYS A 33 -5.53 7.48 0.06
C LYS A 33 -4.44 8.11 0.92
N ILE A 34 -3.97 7.42 1.96
CA ILE A 34 -2.83 7.87 2.78
C ILE A 34 -1.58 7.97 1.91
N VAL A 35 -1.27 6.91 1.15
CA VAL A 35 -0.12 6.89 0.23
C VAL A 35 -0.24 7.99 -0.83
N GLY A 36 -1.45 8.21 -1.36
CA GLY A 36 -1.71 9.31 -2.30
C GLY A 36 -1.41 10.69 -1.70
N ILE A 37 -1.87 10.97 -0.48
CA ILE A 37 -1.57 12.23 0.22
C ILE A 37 -0.08 12.39 0.45
N TRP A 38 0.61 11.32 0.86
CA TRP A 38 2.06 11.34 1.05
C TRP A 38 2.79 11.67 -0.24
N ALA A 39 2.49 11.00 -1.35
CA ALA A 39 3.13 11.27 -2.64
C ALA A 39 2.80 12.67 -3.21
N GLU A 40 1.70 13.30 -2.78
CA GLU A 40 1.35 14.67 -3.15
C GLU A 40 2.03 15.73 -2.26
N HIS A 41 2.60 15.32 -1.12
CA HIS A 41 3.27 16.23 -0.20
C HIS A 41 4.63 16.69 -0.78
N GLU A 42 4.98 17.97 -0.58
CA GLU A 42 6.21 18.57 -1.14
C GLU A 42 7.49 17.93 -0.61
N HIS A 43 7.44 17.40 0.62
CA HIS A 43 8.57 16.73 1.28
C HIS A 43 8.73 15.26 0.88
N SER A 44 7.75 14.67 0.18
CA SER A 44 7.86 13.27 -0.23
C SER A 44 8.88 13.10 -1.34
N GLN A 45 9.69 12.04 -1.24
CA GLN A 45 10.65 11.64 -2.25
C GLN A 45 9.99 11.37 -3.61
N TYR A 46 8.74 10.91 -3.61
CA TYR A 46 8.04 10.50 -4.81
C TYR A 46 6.82 11.38 -5.10
N GLU A 47 6.49 11.50 -6.37
CA GLU A 47 5.22 12.03 -6.85
C GLU A 47 4.39 10.92 -7.51
N ASN A 48 3.08 10.92 -7.28
CA ASN A 48 2.17 9.95 -7.88
C ASN A 48 1.70 10.43 -9.26
N LEU A 49 1.97 9.65 -10.30
CA LEU A 49 1.52 9.90 -11.68
C LEU A 49 0.17 9.23 -12.00
N GLY A 50 -0.40 8.50 -11.06
CA GLY A 50 -1.66 7.77 -11.20
C GLY A 50 -1.46 6.25 -11.32
N ARG A 51 -2.56 5.54 -11.58
CA ARG A 51 -2.57 4.06 -11.60
C ARG A 51 -1.99 3.52 -12.91
N PRO A 52 -0.97 2.64 -12.87
CA PRO A 52 -0.44 2.00 -14.06
C PRO A 52 -1.28 0.78 -14.43
N THR A 53 -1.41 0.53 -15.73
CA THR A 53 -1.90 -0.73 -16.28
C THR A 53 -0.76 -1.44 -17.00
N ILE A 54 -0.41 -2.63 -16.53
CA ILE A 54 0.56 -3.51 -17.19
C ILE A 54 -0.18 -4.31 -18.26
N LYS A 55 0.24 -4.20 -19.51
CA LYS A 55 -0.22 -5.03 -20.63
C LYS A 55 0.90 -5.98 -21.04
N SER A 56 0.55 -7.22 -21.33
CA SER A 56 1.47 -8.22 -21.87
C SER A 56 0.89 -8.78 -23.16
N ASP A 57 1.75 -9.33 -24.01
CA ASP A 57 1.33 -10.00 -25.24
C ASP A 57 0.26 -11.08 -24.93
N GLY A 58 -0.90 -10.95 -25.56
CA GLY A 58 -2.05 -11.84 -25.36
C GLY A 58 -3.06 -11.42 -24.28
N ASN A 59 -2.77 -10.41 -23.44
CA ASN A 59 -3.74 -9.83 -22.50
C ASN A 59 -4.02 -8.35 -22.82
N GLY A 60 -4.93 -8.12 -23.77
CA GLY A 60 -5.32 -6.76 -24.19
C GLY A 60 -5.96 -5.90 -23.10
N ARG A 61 -6.52 -6.51 -22.03
CA ARG A 61 -7.13 -5.78 -20.91
C ARG A 61 -6.09 -5.25 -19.92
N GLY A 62 -5.00 -5.97 -19.74
CA GLY A 62 -3.94 -5.65 -18.78
C GLY A 62 -4.35 -5.80 -17.31
N TYR A 63 -3.43 -5.48 -16.40
CA TYR A 63 -3.60 -5.47 -14.96
C TYR A 63 -3.32 -4.08 -14.40
N THR A 64 -4.31 -3.45 -13.78
CA THR A 64 -4.14 -2.16 -13.11
C THR A 64 -3.63 -2.35 -11.69
N LEU A 65 -2.58 -1.62 -11.35
CA LEU A 65 -1.94 -1.61 -10.03
C LEU A 65 -2.22 -0.29 -9.30
N ASP A 66 -1.69 -0.16 -8.09
CA ASP A 66 -2.08 0.90 -7.16
C ASP A 66 -1.49 2.28 -7.50
N PHE A 67 -0.19 2.37 -7.82
CA PHE A 67 0.46 3.67 -8.09
C PHE A 67 1.57 3.60 -9.14
N THR A 68 1.85 4.74 -9.75
CA THR A 68 3.06 5.01 -10.53
C THR A 68 3.79 6.11 -9.81
N LEU A 69 4.95 5.81 -9.23
CA LEU A 69 5.71 6.75 -8.43
C LEU A 69 6.90 7.25 -9.23
N LYS A 70 7.05 8.56 -9.35
CA LYS A 70 8.24 9.19 -9.93
C LYS A 70 9.09 9.78 -8.82
N ASP A 71 10.35 9.36 -8.75
CA ASP A 71 11.32 9.96 -7.84
C ASP A 71 11.58 11.41 -8.29
N ARG A 72 11.35 12.36 -7.37
CA ARG A 72 11.51 13.80 -7.65
C ARG A 72 12.96 14.15 -7.96
N ALA A 73 13.93 13.50 -7.32
CA ALA A 73 15.34 13.82 -7.46
C ALA A 73 15.92 13.28 -8.77
N SER A 74 15.64 12.01 -9.09
CA SER A 74 16.22 11.35 -10.28
C SER A 74 15.31 11.36 -11.51
N SER A 75 14.05 11.75 -11.37
CA SER A 75 12.99 11.62 -12.39
C SER A 75 12.71 10.19 -12.88
N LYS A 76 13.26 9.17 -12.21
CA LYS A 76 12.98 7.77 -12.50
C LYS A 76 11.55 7.42 -12.12
N ILE A 77 10.91 6.55 -12.89
CA ILE A 77 9.50 6.19 -12.75
C ILE A 77 9.38 4.71 -12.38
N TYR A 78 8.57 4.40 -11.38
CA TYR A 78 8.41 3.06 -10.85
C TYR A 78 6.95 2.64 -10.80
N VAL A 79 6.70 1.40 -11.22
CA VAL A 79 5.40 0.75 -11.04
C VAL A 79 5.28 0.30 -9.59
N THR A 80 4.20 0.68 -8.92
CA THR A 80 4.05 0.45 -7.49
C THR A 80 2.79 -0.34 -7.20
N GLU A 81 2.93 -1.39 -6.40
CA GLU A 81 1.83 -2.18 -5.88
C GLU A 81 1.83 -2.12 -4.36
N MET A 82 0.64 -1.99 -3.77
CA MET A 82 0.41 -1.94 -2.34
C MET A 82 -0.24 -3.23 -1.86
N LYS A 83 0.25 -3.73 -0.73
CA LYS A 83 -0.26 -4.93 -0.06
C LYS A 83 -0.34 -4.67 1.44
N CYS A 84 -1.53 -4.26 1.88
CA CYS A 84 -1.84 -4.09 3.30
C CYS A 84 -2.49 -5.36 3.86
N GLU A 85 -1.67 -6.36 4.20
CA GLU A 85 -2.13 -7.65 4.71
C GLU A 85 -2.20 -7.70 6.24
N ILE A 86 -2.81 -6.67 6.85
CA ILE A 86 -2.72 -6.44 8.30
C ILE A 86 -3.21 -7.64 9.13
N GLU A 87 -4.46 -8.08 8.97
CA GLU A 87 -4.99 -9.22 9.75
C GLU A 87 -4.80 -10.59 9.06
N TYR A 88 -4.26 -10.60 7.83
CA TYR A 88 -4.23 -11.82 7.01
C TYR A 88 -3.43 -12.94 7.70
N GLN A 89 -4.05 -14.13 7.76
CA GLN A 89 -3.54 -15.30 8.50
C GLN A 89 -3.08 -14.98 9.94
N ASN A 90 -3.91 -14.24 10.69
CA ASN A 90 -3.62 -13.80 12.07
C ASN A 90 -2.34 -12.96 12.16
N PHE A 91 -2.26 -11.86 11.39
CA PHE A 91 -1.12 -10.93 11.39
C PHE A 91 0.22 -11.49 10.89
N LYS A 92 0.24 -12.74 10.40
CA LYS A 92 1.47 -13.40 9.90
C LYS A 92 2.19 -12.60 8.80
N TYR A 93 1.44 -11.84 8.01
CA TYR A 93 1.96 -11.04 6.91
C TYR A 93 1.88 -9.54 7.18
N PHE A 94 1.64 -9.12 8.42
CA PHE A 94 1.58 -7.70 8.72
C PHE A 94 2.95 -7.04 8.59
N VAL A 95 3.97 -7.65 9.19
CA VAL A 95 5.36 -7.22 9.08
C VAL A 95 6.04 -8.05 8.01
N LEU A 96 6.61 -7.38 7.00
CA LEU A 96 7.47 -7.99 6.01
C LEU A 96 8.87 -8.15 6.59
N ASP A 97 9.24 -9.37 6.96
CA ASP A 97 10.51 -9.72 7.58
C ASP A 97 11.38 -10.65 6.71
N ARG A 98 10.81 -11.22 5.64
CA ARG A 98 11.51 -12.12 4.71
C ARG A 98 10.84 -12.18 3.34
N SER A 99 11.64 -12.46 2.31
CA SER A 99 11.16 -12.49 0.92
C SER A 99 10.15 -13.60 0.61
N SER A 100 10.19 -14.73 1.33
CA SER A 100 9.25 -15.84 1.15
C SER A 100 7.80 -15.50 1.54
N GLN A 101 7.59 -14.41 2.28
CA GLN A 101 6.25 -13.88 2.53
C GLN A 101 5.58 -13.34 1.26
N LEU A 102 6.29 -13.15 0.14
CA LEU A 102 5.62 -12.76 -1.11
C LEU A 102 5.09 -13.97 -1.89
N ASP A 103 5.53 -15.18 -1.54
CA ASP A 103 5.25 -16.38 -2.34
C ASP A 103 3.80 -16.88 -2.21
N HIS A 104 3.01 -16.39 -1.23
CA HIS A 104 1.58 -16.71 -1.15
C HIS A 104 0.73 -15.92 -2.15
N HIS A 105 1.27 -14.85 -2.76
CA HIS A 105 0.58 -14.15 -3.83
C HIS A 105 0.65 -14.97 -5.13
N LYS A 106 -0.47 -15.59 -5.50
CA LYS A 106 -0.62 -16.39 -6.73
C LYS A 106 -1.46 -15.70 -7.81
N LYS A 107 -1.74 -14.40 -7.65
CA LYS A 107 -2.59 -13.66 -8.58
C LYS A 107 -1.76 -13.17 -9.78
N PRO A 108 -2.26 -13.32 -11.03
CA PRO A 108 -1.52 -12.91 -12.23
C PRO A 108 -1.08 -11.44 -12.24
N ALA A 109 -1.84 -10.54 -11.61
CA ALA A 109 -1.46 -9.13 -11.49
C ALA A 109 -0.18 -8.93 -10.67
N PHE A 110 0.00 -9.71 -9.59
CA PHE A 110 1.20 -9.63 -8.77
C PHE A 110 2.41 -10.25 -9.47
N ASP A 111 2.20 -11.33 -10.23
CA ASP A 111 3.26 -11.90 -11.08
C ASP A 111 3.67 -10.90 -12.19
N ALA A 112 2.71 -10.19 -12.78
CA ALA A 112 2.98 -9.13 -13.74
C ALA A 112 3.79 -7.99 -13.12
N PHE A 113 3.47 -7.58 -11.89
CA PHE A 113 4.24 -6.63 -11.09
C PHE A 113 5.68 -7.12 -10.86
N LEU A 114 5.89 -8.34 -10.37
CA LEU A 114 7.23 -8.88 -10.13
C LEU A 114 8.06 -9.00 -11.42
N ARG A 115 7.43 -9.28 -12.56
CA ARG A 115 8.13 -9.29 -13.86
C ARG A 115 8.51 -7.87 -14.32
N ALA A 116 7.69 -6.87 -14.03
CA ALA A 116 8.00 -5.48 -14.37
C ALA A 116 9.24 -4.95 -13.62
N ALA A 117 9.60 -5.55 -12.48
CA ALA A 117 10.84 -5.28 -11.77
C ALA A 117 12.09 -5.57 -12.63
N LYS A 118 12.01 -6.59 -13.50
CA LYS A 118 13.11 -7.08 -14.33
C LYS A 118 13.20 -6.39 -15.69
N LEU A 119 12.33 -5.41 -15.97
CA LEU A 119 12.27 -4.66 -17.24
C LEU A 119 12.20 -5.59 -18.47
N MET A 120 11.33 -6.60 -18.40
CA MET A 120 11.14 -7.55 -19.50
C MET A 120 10.49 -6.85 -20.71
N ALA A 121 10.99 -7.13 -21.92
CA ALA A 121 10.56 -6.49 -23.16
C ALA A 121 9.11 -6.84 -23.60
N ASP A 122 8.48 -7.84 -22.98
CA ASP A 122 7.13 -8.32 -23.28
C ASP A 122 6.02 -7.61 -22.49
N GLN A 123 6.37 -6.53 -21.76
CA GLN A 123 5.43 -5.75 -20.97
C GLN A 123 5.41 -4.28 -21.39
N GLU A 124 4.20 -3.75 -21.58
CA GLU A 124 3.97 -2.32 -21.74
C GLU A 124 3.29 -1.74 -20.50
N ILE A 125 3.81 -0.64 -20.01
CA ILE A 125 3.21 0.09 -18.89
C ILE A 125 2.45 1.31 -19.43
N HIS A 126 1.20 1.44 -19.03
CA HIS A 126 0.32 2.53 -19.46
C HIS A 126 -0.20 3.31 -18.25
N VAL A 127 -0.11 4.63 -18.29
CA VAL A 127 -0.68 5.54 -17.28
C VAL A 127 -1.59 6.54 -17.99
N GLY A 128 -2.85 6.64 -17.54
CA GLY A 128 -3.84 7.50 -18.22
C GLY A 128 -4.03 7.18 -19.71
N GLY A 129 -3.83 5.90 -20.10
CA GLY A 129 -3.92 5.45 -21.49
C GLY A 129 -2.68 5.73 -22.35
N LYS A 130 -1.63 6.34 -21.80
CA LYS A 130 -0.36 6.60 -22.51
C LYS A 130 0.70 5.59 -22.08
N LYS A 131 1.42 5.03 -23.05
CA LYS A 131 2.60 4.20 -22.78
C LYS A 131 3.70 5.05 -22.13
N ILE A 132 4.34 4.51 -21.11
CA ILE A 132 5.47 5.12 -20.42
C ILE A 132 6.60 4.09 -20.23
N ASP A 133 7.83 4.59 -20.13
CA ASP A 133 8.98 3.80 -19.71
C ASP A 133 9.11 3.84 -18.19
N THR A 134 9.59 2.75 -17.61
CA THR A 134 9.77 2.61 -16.15
C THR A 134 11.15 2.08 -15.82
N ASN A 135 11.58 2.29 -14.58
CA ASN A 135 12.92 2.01 -14.07
C ASN A 135 12.92 0.90 -13.01
N GLY A 136 11.83 0.13 -12.94
CA GLY A 136 11.62 -0.96 -12.00
C GLY A 136 10.31 -0.80 -11.25
N THR A 137 10.26 -1.41 -10.06
CA THR A 137 9.06 -1.50 -9.25
C THR A 137 9.32 -1.15 -7.80
N ILE A 138 8.29 -0.64 -7.12
CA ILE A 138 8.29 -0.40 -5.67
C ILE A 138 7.16 -1.20 -5.04
N LEU A 139 7.42 -1.87 -3.91
CA LEU A 139 6.38 -2.53 -3.13
C LEU A 139 6.05 -1.69 -1.89
N ILE A 140 4.76 -1.45 -1.64
CA ILE A 140 4.30 -0.84 -0.38
C ILE A 140 3.66 -1.91 0.51
N TRP A 141 4.17 -2.06 1.73
CA TRP A 141 3.68 -3.04 2.71
C TRP A 141 3.14 -2.38 3.98
N GLY A 142 2.47 -3.14 4.85
CA GLY A 142 1.96 -2.62 6.13
C GLY A 142 3.06 -2.07 7.04
N ALA A 143 3.98 -2.94 7.44
CA ALA A 143 5.20 -2.62 8.20
C ALA A 143 6.36 -3.50 7.69
N ILE A 144 7.61 -3.07 7.87
CA ILE A 144 8.78 -3.75 7.27
C ILE A 144 9.96 -3.74 8.26
N THR A 145 10.74 -4.83 8.30
CA THR A 145 12.05 -4.82 8.96
C THR A 145 13.15 -4.47 7.95
N PRO A 146 14.28 -3.86 8.38
CA PRO A 146 15.40 -3.59 7.48
C PRO A 146 15.86 -4.84 6.71
N GLU A 147 15.96 -5.98 7.40
CA GLU A 147 16.36 -7.26 6.81
C GLU A 147 15.33 -7.78 5.79
N GLY A 148 14.04 -7.61 6.08
CA GLY A 148 12.96 -7.97 5.16
C GLY A 148 12.97 -7.13 3.89
N ARG A 149 13.23 -5.82 4.01
CA ARG A 149 13.39 -4.89 2.87
C ARG A 149 14.55 -5.34 1.98
N GLU A 150 15.73 -5.54 2.54
CA GLU A 150 16.92 -5.95 1.81
C GLU A 150 16.72 -7.28 1.08
N GLN A 151 16.20 -8.30 1.79
CA GLN A 151 15.95 -9.62 1.18
C GLN A 151 14.96 -9.57 0.03
N VAL A 152 13.91 -8.74 0.13
CA VAL A 152 12.90 -8.63 -0.94
C VAL A 152 13.47 -7.90 -2.15
N ILE A 153 14.20 -6.80 -1.93
CA ILE A 153 14.89 -6.06 -3.00
C ILE A 153 15.83 -7.01 -3.76
N GLU A 154 16.69 -7.72 -3.04
CA GLU A 154 17.66 -8.64 -3.65
C GLU A 154 16.97 -9.80 -4.37
N ALA A 155 16.05 -10.50 -3.70
CA ALA A 155 15.46 -11.74 -4.23
C ALA A 155 14.50 -11.49 -5.40
N LYS A 156 13.81 -10.35 -5.42
CA LYS A 156 12.78 -10.05 -6.43
C LYS A 156 13.21 -8.99 -7.44
N GLY A 157 14.33 -8.30 -7.21
CA GLY A 157 14.85 -7.24 -8.08
C GLY A 157 14.04 -5.95 -8.03
N LEU A 158 13.37 -5.67 -6.91
CA LEU A 158 12.61 -4.42 -6.75
C LEU A 158 13.57 -3.23 -6.63
N HIS A 159 13.13 -2.05 -7.04
CA HIS A 159 13.87 -0.82 -6.77
C HIS A 159 13.87 -0.50 -5.28
N ASP A 160 12.70 -0.60 -4.65
CA ASP A 160 12.53 -0.32 -3.24
C ASP A 160 11.32 -1.04 -2.61
N VAL A 161 11.28 -1.10 -1.29
CA VAL A 161 10.13 -1.51 -0.49
C VAL A 161 9.89 -0.49 0.61
N MET A 162 8.69 0.09 0.66
CA MET A 162 8.29 1.12 1.62
C MET A 162 7.16 0.63 2.50
N SER A 163 7.07 1.15 3.73
CA SER A 163 5.97 0.78 4.63
C SER A 163 4.93 1.88 4.76
N VAL A 164 3.66 1.49 4.95
CA VAL A 164 2.60 2.44 5.33
C VAL A 164 2.87 3.00 6.72
N GLU A 165 3.53 2.24 7.61
CA GLU A 165 4.01 2.73 8.90
C GLU A 165 4.90 3.98 8.74
N GLU A 166 5.97 3.89 7.93
CA GLU A 166 6.87 5.01 7.67
C GLU A 166 6.15 6.17 6.97
N ILE A 167 5.30 5.87 5.99
CA ILE A 167 4.48 6.88 5.30
C ILE A 167 3.58 7.65 6.29
N CYS A 168 2.96 6.97 7.26
CA CYS A 168 2.18 7.63 8.30
C CYS A 168 3.07 8.46 9.23
N ALA A 169 4.25 7.95 9.59
CA ALA A 169 5.20 8.67 10.43
C ALA A 169 5.69 9.96 9.77
N ASP A 170 6.00 9.91 8.47
CA ASP A 170 6.35 11.08 7.65
C ASP A 170 5.23 12.12 7.68
N LEU A 171 4.00 11.72 7.37
CA LEU A 171 2.85 12.62 7.33
C LEU A 171 2.56 13.29 8.68
N VAL A 172 2.77 12.57 9.78
CA VAL A 172 2.66 13.12 11.14
C VAL A 172 3.80 14.10 11.41
N ALA A 173 5.04 13.74 11.07
CA ALA A 173 6.22 14.58 11.28
C ALA A 173 6.17 15.88 10.46
N TRP A 174 5.54 15.84 9.29
CA TRP A 174 5.34 17.02 8.43
C TRP A 174 4.10 17.82 8.78
N GLU A 175 3.36 17.44 9.84
CA GLU A 175 2.11 18.09 10.25
C GLU A 175 1.12 18.22 9.08
N CYS A 176 1.02 17.19 8.24
CA CYS A 176 0.27 17.25 7.00
C CYS A 176 -1.24 17.44 7.27
N VAL A 177 -1.74 18.65 7.01
CA VAL A 177 -3.14 19.04 7.24
C VAL A 177 -4.11 18.08 6.53
N ARG A 178 -3.84 17.74 5.26
CA ARG A 178 -4.71 16.84 4.48
C ARG A 178 -4.76 15.42 5.06
N TYR A 179 -3.67 14.94 5.66
CA TYR A 179 -3.66 13.65 6.34
C TYR A 179 -4.51 13.69 7.62
N ALA A 180 -4.38 14.74 8.43
CA ALA A 180 -5.22 14.94 9.61
C ALA A 180 -6.71 15.02 9.24
N GLU A 181 -7.06 15.82 8.22
CA GLU A 181 -8.42 15.93 7.69
C GLU A 181 -8.97 14.59 7.19
N LEU A 182 -8.13 13.80 6.50
CA LEU A 182 -8.51 12.46 6.06
C LEU A 182 -8.90 11.59 7.25
N VAL A 183 -8.03 11.50 8.27
CA VAL A 183 -8.27 10.66 9.46
C VAL A 183 -9.52 11.13 10.22
N ASP A 184 -9.67 12.44 10.39
CA ASP A 184 -10.80 13.05 11.08
C ASP A 184 -12.12 12.79 10.37
N GLN A 185 -12.14 12.92 9.04
CA GLN A 185 -13.31 12.62 8.25
C GLN A 185 -13.70 11.13 8.33
N ARG A 186 -12.74 10.20 8.34
CA ARG A 186 -13.06 8.76 8.52
C ARG A 186 -13.60 8.47 9.91
N ARG A 187 -13.05 9.12 10.94
CA ARG A 187 -13.57 9.06 12.31
C ARG A 187 -15.02 9.55 12.37
N GLU A 188 -15.32 10.71 11.77
CA GLU A 188 -16.70 11.25 11.71
C GLU A 188 -17.67 10.30 11.01
N TRP A 189 -17.28 9.73 9.86
CA TRP A 189 -18.13 8.79 9.12
C TRP A 189 -18.45 7.53 9.92
N CYS A 190 -17.45 6.97 10.60
CA CYS A 190 -17.66 5.83 11.49
C CYS A 190 -18.60 6.18 12.65
N SER A 191 -18.40 7.34 13.30
CA SER A 191 -19.31 7.81 14.36
C SER A 191 -20.74 7.95 13.84
N ARG A 192 -20.95 8.57 12.68
CA ARG A 192 -22.27 8.75 12.06
C ARG A 192 -22.94 7.42 11.72
N LEU A 193 -22.18 6.45 11.21
CA LEU A 193 -22.69 5.10 10.95
C LEU A 193 -23.24 4.47 12.24
N PHE A 194 -22.45 4.50 13.32
CA PHE A 194 -22.87 3.88 14.59
C PHE A 194 -24.03 4.60 15.24
N THR A 195 -24.01 5.94 15.26
CA THR A 195 -25.14 6.74 15.74
C THR A 195 -26.41 6.42 14.96
N GLY A 196 -26.34 6.42 13.62
CA GLY A 196 -27.49 6.13 12.77
C GLY A 196 -28.05 4.71 12.97
N LEU A 197 -27.18 3.70 13.18
CA LEU A 197 -27.61 2.33 13.47
C LEU A 197 -28.32 2.20 14.82
N LEU A 198 -27.93 2.99 15.83
CA LEU A 198 -28.57 3.01 17.14
C LEU A 198 -29.89 3.80 17.14
N GLU A 199 -29.97 4.84 16.32
CA GLU A 199 -31.15 5.69 16.16
C GLU A 199 -32.18 5.11 15.20
N ALA A 200 -31.81 4.13 14.37
CA ALA A 200 -32.69 3.39 13.48
C ALA A 200 -33.71 2.55 14.27
N ARG A 201 -34.70 3.21 14.87
CA ARG A 201 -35.91 2.56 15.37
C ARG A 201 -36.68 2.02 14.18
N THR A 202 -37.15 0.78 14.29
CA THR A 202 -38.00 0.07 13.33
C THR A 202 -39.10 0.98 12.79
N SER A 203 -38.88 1.50 11.59
CA SER A 203 -39.92 1.98 10.68
C SER A 203 -40.66 0.81 10.07
#